data_AF-A0A3S4BG05-F1
#
_entry.id   AF-A0A3S4BG05-F1
#
_cell.length_a   1.000
_cell.length_b   1.000
_cell.length_c   1.000
_cell.angle_alpha   90.00
_cell.angle_beta   90.00
_cell.angle_gamma   90.00
#
_symmetry.space_group_name_H-M   'P 1'
#
loop_
_entity.id
_entity.type
_entity.pdbx_description
1 polymer ?
#
loop_
_entity_poly.entity_id
_entity_poly.type
_entity_poly.pdbx_seq_one_letter_code
_entity_poly.pdbx_strand_id
1 'polypeptide(L)'
;MALLTMAVPPGPAVAQPAVASAALPDGFVRLRERDPSIRQDIRYAGPFNFTGRPVPGYLAAECILLRPVADALARAQARLAAEGFHLKVYDCYRPVRAVQSFIVWAQSPEPDRMARIFSPAIPKQQQFALGYIAKRSRHSVGTAVDVGLVRAADPDLPTPADAGPCDGPVATRARESSLDLGTAYDCAAPLAATAARVSPEARRNRDRLVRALAAEGFRNYSLEWWHFDYSGPTPPQKAWDFPVR
;
A
#
# COMPACT_ATOMS: atom_id res chain seq x y z
N MET A 1 -50.63 17.70 -33.60
CA MET A 1 -49.27 18.23 -33.85
C MET A 1 -48.28 17.31 -33.14
N ALA A 2 -47.51 16.52 -33.88
CA ALA A 2 -46.43 15.70 -33.33
C ALA A 2 -45.10 16.34 -33.74
N LEU A 3 -44.29 16.71 -32.75
CA LEU A 3 -42.95 17.25 -32.97
C LEU A 3 -41.95 16.08 -33.10
N LEU A 4 -41.35 15.94 -34.28
CA LEU A 4 -40.20 15.07 -34.49
C LEU A 4 -38.95 15.74 -33.91
N THR A 5 -38.31 15.10 -32.93
CA THR A 5 -36.96 15.44 -32.48
C THR A 5 -35.93 14.70 -33.35
N MET A 6 -35.08 15.46 -34.04
CA MET A 6 -33.94 14.92 -34.80
C MET A 6 -32.77 14.67 -33.84
N ALA A 7 -32.29 13.43 -33.76
CA ALA A 7 -31.12 13.07 -32.99
C ALA A 7 -29.83 13.41 -33.78
N VAL A 8 -28.89 14.08 -33.11
CA VAL A 8 -27.56 14.41 -33.65
C VAL A 8 -26.61 13.23 -33.41
N PRO A 9 -25.85 12.76 -34.40
CA PRO A 9 -24.93 11.64 -34.22
C PRO A 9 -23.71 12.05 -33.38
N PRO A 10 -23.13 11.12 -32.59
CA PRO A 10 -21.91 11.39 -31.84
C PRO A 10 -20.72 11.57 -32.80
N GLY A 11 -19.92 12.62 -32.55
CA GLY A 11 -18.68 12.87 -33.28
C GLY A 11 -17.58 11.84 -32.94
N PRO A 12 -16.54 11.72 -33.78
CA PRO A 12 -15.47 10.75 -33.57
C PRO A 12 -14.70 11.05 -32.29
N ALA A 13 -14.53 10.04 -31.44
CA ALA A 13 -13.71 10.14 -30.24
C ALA A 13 -12.23 10.29 -30.63
N VAL A 14 -11.63 11.42 -30.26
CA VAL A 14 -10.18 11.64 -30.41
C VAL A 14 -9.46 10.77 -29.38
N ALA A 15 -8.77 9.73 -29.85
CA ALA A 15 -7.92 8.91 -28.99
C ALA A 15 -6.74 9.75 -28.47
N GLN A 16 -6.62 9.87 -27.14
CA GLN A 16 -5.44 10.47 -26.53
C GLN A 16 -4.21 9.59 -26.75
N PRO A 17 -3.03 10.16 -27.00
CA PRO A 17 -1.81 9.39 -27.20
C PRO A 17 -1.45 8.68 -25.89
N ALA A 18 -1.21 7.37 -25.96
CA ALA A 18 -0.68 6.60 -24.84
C ALA A 18 0.68 7.18 -24.45
N VAL A 19 0.77 7.75 -23.25
CA VAL A 19 2.05 8.19 -22.67
C VAL A 19 2.94 6.95 -22.60
N ALA A 20 4.05 6.94 -23.34
CA ALA A 20 4.98 5.84 -23.34
C ALA A 20 5.46 5.60 -21.90
N SER A 21 5.12 4.43 -21.37
CA SER A 21 5.51 4.02 -20.02
C SER A 21 7.03 4.01 -19.92
N ALA A 22 7.57 4.85 -19.04
CA ALA A 22 9.01 5.04 -18.97
C ALA A 22 9.70 3.78 -18.42
N ALA A 23 10.87 3.44 -18.97
CA ALA A 23 11.58 2.21 -18.64
C ALA A 23 11.94 2.13 -17.13
N LEU A 24 11.80 0.92 -16.57
CA LEU A 24 12.23 0.58 -15.21
C LEU A 24 13.65 -0.01 -15.25
N PRO A 25 14.42 0.07 -14.15
CA PRO A 25 15.69 -0.64 -14.06
C PRO A 25 15.53 -2.15 -14.24
N ASP A 26 16.59 -2.80 -14.73
CA ASP A 26 16.59 -4.24 -14.97
C ASP A 26 16.15 -5.03 -13.73
N GLY A 27 15.27 -6.01 -13.97
CA GLY A 27 14.71 -6.87 -12.92
C GLY A 27 13.49 -6.30 -12.21
N PHE A 28 13.18 -5.01 -12.34
CA PHE A 28 11.93 -4.44 -11.82
C PHE A 28 10.77 -4.57 -12.81
N VAL A 29 9.56 -4.70 -12.26
CA VAL A 29 8.30 -4.77 -13.01
C VAL A 29 7.24 -3.94 -12.30
N ARG A 30 6.23 -3.51 -13.07
CA ARG A 30 4.98 -2.99 -12.52
C ARG A 30 4.08 -4.14 -12.13
N LEU A 31 3.48 -4.07 -10.96
CA LEU A 31 2.61 -5.15 -10.48
C LEU A 31 1.38 -5.33 -11.37
N ARG A 32 0.78 -4.23 -11.86
CA ARG A 32 -0.40 -4.31 -12.76
C ARG A 32 -0.11 -5.01 -14.08
N GLU A 33 1.13 -4.93 -14.57
CA GLU A 33 1.55 -5.64 -15.79
C GLU A 33 1.70 -7.14 -15.52
N ARG A 34 1.91 -7.51 -14.24
CA ARG A 34 2.09 -8.90 -13.83
C ARG A 34 0.80 -9.59 -13.40
N ASP A 35 0.00 -8.92 -12.58
CA ASP A 35 -1.31 -9.38 -12.14
C ASP A 35 -2.22 -8.16 -11.91
N PRO A 36 -3.09 -7.83 -12.89
CA PRO A 36 -3.99 -6.68 -12.78
C PRO A 36 -5.15 -6.91 -11.79
N SER A 37 -5.32 -8.11 -11.23
CA SER A 37 -6.37 -8.39 -10.24
C SER A 37 -6.00 -7.89 -8.83
N ILE A 38 -4.70 -7.65 -8.57
CA ILE A 38 -4.22 -7.07 -7.32
C ILE A 38 -4.49 -5.56 -7.33
N ARG A 39 -5.24 -5.11 -6.33
CA ARG A 39 -5.64 -3.70 -6.20
C ARG A 39 -4.48 -2.86 -5.69
N GLN A 40 -4.38 -1.63 -6.19
CA GLN A 40 -3.32 -0.70 -5.79
C GLN A 40 -3.92 0.57 -5.20
N ASP A 41 -3.49 0.91 -3.99
CA ASP A 41 -3.85 2.13 -3.28
C ASP A 41 -2.58 2.72 -2.68
N ILE A 42 -1.68 3.15 -3.58
CA ILE A 42 -0.32 3.54 -3.26
C ILE A 42 -0.32 4.85 -2.46
N ARG A 43 -0.36 4.73 -1.12
CA ARG A 43 -0.68 5.84 -0.20
C ARG A 43 0.32 6.98 -0.24
N TYR A 44 1.58 6.67 -0.52
CA TYR A 44 2.64 7.66 -0.61
C TYR A 44 2.64 8.48 -1.89
N ALA A 45 1.86 8.10 -2.91
CA ALA A 45 1.60 8.95 -4.08
C ALA A 45 0.55 10.04 -3.79
N GLY A 46 -0.27 9.87 -2.75
CA GLY A 46 -1.30 10.81 -2.33
C GLY A 46 -0.99 11.54 -1.02
N PRO A 47 -1.85 12.47 -0.57
CA PRO A 47 -1.67 13.18 0.69
C PRO A 47 -2.13 12.41 1.93
N PHE A 48 -2.97 11.37 1.77
CA PHE A 48 -3.48 10.59 2.90
C PHE A 48 -2.50 9.48 3.30
N ASN A 49 -1.45 9.92 3.97
CA ASN A 49 -0.44 9.12 4.67
C ASN A 49 0.04 9.89 5.90
N PHE A 50 0.87 9.29 6.74
CA PHE A 50 1.31 9.90 7.99
C PHE A 50 2.11 11.22 7.82
N THR A 51 2.64 11.51 6.63
CA THR A 51 3.33 12.79 6.37
C THR A 51 2.40 13.91 5.92
N GLY A 52 1.15 13.60 5.55
CA GLY A 52 0.14 14.56 5.11
C GLY A 52 0.35 15.16 3.71
N ARG A 53 1.25 14.57 2.90
CA ARG A 53 1.56 15.01 1.53
C ARG A 53 2.09 13.84 0.69
N PRO A 54 2.08 13.92 -0.65
CA PRO A 54 2.81 12.98 -1.49
C PRO A 54 4.28 12.92 -1.08
N VAL A 55 4.80 11.70 -0.94
CA VAL A 55 6.14 11.46 -0.44
C VAL A 55 7.15 11.65 -1.59
N PRO A 56 8.29 12.35 -1.36
CA PRO A 56 9.32 12.51 -2.37
C PRO A 56 9.72 11.20 -3.05
N GLY A 57 9.69 11.18 -4.39
CA GLY A 57 9.98 10.00 -5.21
C GLY A 57 8.75 9.26 -5.72
N TYR A 58 7.57 9.48 -5.15
CA TYR A 58 6.31 8.95 -5.68
C TYR A 58 5.71 9.95 -6.67
N LEU A 59 5.91 9.70 -7.97
CA LEU A 59 5.37 10.54 -9.06
C LEU A 59 4.11 9.92 -9.70
N ALA A 60 3.81 8.67 -9.37
CA ALA A 60 2.60 7.96 -9.75
C ALA A 60 2.18 6.99 -8.64
N ALA A 61 0.90 6.64 -8.62
CA ALA A 61 0.36 5.58 -7.76
C ALA A 61 0.64 4.20 -8.39
N GLU A 62 1.92 3.80 -8.41
CA GLU A 62 2.35 2.53 -9.00
C GLU A 62 3.09 1.63 -8.00
N CYS A 63 2.68 0.35 -7.95
CA CYS A 63 3.44 -0.69 -7.28
C CYS A 63 4.52 -1.24 -8.24
N ILE A 64 5.77 -0.94 -7.91
CA ILE A 64 6.95 -1.47 -8.61
C ILE A 64 7.66 -2.47 -7.67
N LEU A 65 8.06 -3.63 -8.19
CA LEU A 65 8.73 -4.68 -7.41
C LEU A 65 9.81 -5.36 -8.25
N LEU A 66 10.75 -6.05 -7.59
CA LEU A 66 11.56 -7.03 -8.31
C LEU A 66 10.66 -8.15 -8.86
N ARG A 67 10.95 -8.62 -10.07
CA ARG A 67 10.14 -9.64 -10.76
C ARG A 67 9.84 -10.88 -9.90
N PRO A 68 10.80 -11.51 -9.20
CA PRO A 68 10.50 -12.67 -8.35
C PRO A 68 9.49 -12.37 -7.24
N VAL A 69 9.47 -11.13 -6.74
CA VAL A 69 8.58 -10.67 -5.68
C VAL A 69 7.17 -10.47 -6.24
N ALA A 70 7.05 -9.83 -7.40
CA ALA A 70 5.78 -9.70 -8.11
C ALA A 70 5.19 -11.06 -8.50
N ASP A 71 6.03 -11.99 -8.96
CA ASP A 71 5.63 -13.37 -9.26
C ASP A 71 5.09 -14.10 -8.02
N ALA A 72 5.74 -13.90 -6.87
CA ALA A 72 5.30 -14.48 -5.60
C ALA A 72 3.98 -13.88 -5.12
N LEU A 73 3.80 -12.56 -5.26
CA LEU A 73 2.51 -11.91 -4.97
C LEU A 73 1.39 -12.43 -5.86
N ALA A 74 1.63 -12.62 -7.17
CA ALA A 74 0.64 -13.16 -8.09
C ALA A 74 0.18 -14.59 -7.70
N ARG A 75 1.09 -15.42 -7.19
CA ARG A 75 0.72 -16.75 -6.67
C ARG A 75 -0.09 -16.67 -5.37
N ALA A 76 0.27 -15.77 -4.45
CA ALA A 76 -0.50 -15.53 -3.24
C ALA A 76 -1.91 -14.98 -3.57
N GLN A 77 -1.99 -14.09 -4.56
CA GLN A 77 -3.24 -13.56 -5.11
C GLN A 77 -4.11 -14.69 -5.68
N ALA A 78 -3.57 -15.56 -6.52
CA ALA A 78 -4.33 -16.68 -7.09
C ALA A 78 -4.93 -17.60 -6.01
N ARG A 79 -4.18 -17.86 -4.93
CA ARG A 79 -4.67 -18.63 -3.78
C ARG A 79 -5.83 -17.93 -3.07
N LEU A 80 -5.70 -16.63 -2.80
CA LEU A 80 -6.72 -15.83 -2.13
C LEU A 80 -7.98 -15.66 -3.00
N ALA A 81 -7.81 -15.55 -4.32
CA ALA A 81 -8.91 -15.41 -5.26
C ALA A 81 -9.82 -16.65 -5.24
N ALA A 82 -9.25 -17.85 -5.07
CA ALA A 82 -10.02 -19.09 -4.87
C ALA A 82 -10.86 -19.09 -3.58
N GLU A 83 -10.51 -18.25 -2.59
CA GLU A 83 -11.27 -18.04 -1.36
C GLU A 83 -12.20 -16.80 -1.42
N GLY A 84 -12.27 -16.10 -2.56
CA GLY A 84 -13.08 -14.90 -2.74
C GLY A 84 -12.44 -13.61 -2.20
N PHE A 85 -11.12 -13.57 -2.06
CA PHE A 85 -10.36 -12.40 -1.58
C PHE A 85 -9.31 -11.97 -2.59
N HIS A 86 -9.06 -10.66 -2.70
CA HIS A 86 -7.92 -10.13 -3.43
C HIS A 86 -6.96 -9.42 -2.48
N LEU A 87 -5.69 -9.35 -2.87
CA LEU A 87 -4.69 -8.48 -2.27
C LEU A 87 -4.96 -7.01 -2.66
N LYS A 88 -4.65 -6.12 -1.73
CA LYS A 88 -4.58 -4.67 -1.95
C LYS A 88 -3.25 -4.15 -1.44
N VAL A 89 -2.42 -3.60 -2.31
CA VAL A 89 -1.10 -3.07 -1.95
C VAL A 89 -1.16 -1.57 -1.66
N TYR A 90 -0.45 -1.15 -0.62
CA TYR A 90 -0.36 0.24 -0.17
C TYR A 90 1.01 0.86 -0.45
N ASP A 91 2.06 0.03 -0.42
CA ASP A 91 3.41 0.41 -0.82
C ASP A 91 4.21 -0.80 -1.30
N CYS A 92 5.15 -0.55 -2.21
CA CYS A 92 5.99 -1.56 -2.85
C CYS A 92 7.44 -1.06 -2.86
N TYR A 93 8.08 -0.89 -4.01
CA TYR A 93 9.35 -0.19 -4.08
C TYR A 93 9.23 1.25 -3.54
N ARG A 94 10.08 1.59 -2.58
CA ARG A 94 10.18 2.91 -1.95
C ARG A 94 11.55 3.53 -2.23
N PRO A 95 11.63 4.63 -2.99
CA PRO A 95 12.90 5.30 -3.27
C PRO A 95 13.65 5.70 -1.99
N VAL A 96 14.98 5.67 -1.99
CA VAL A 96 15.79 6.09 -0.83
C VAL A 96 15.44 7.52 -0.40
N ARG A 97 15.16 8.44 -1.34
CA ARG A 97 14.73 9.81 -1.03
C ARG A 97 13.42 9.87 -0.25
N ALA A 98 12.52 8.90 -0.40
CA ALA A 98 11.31 8.80 0.39
C ALA A 98 11.65 8.48 1.85
N VAL A 99 12.54 7.50 2.07
CA VAL A 99 13.04 7.15 3.42
C VAL A 99 13.74 8.35 4.07
N GLN A 100 14.57 9.08 3.32
CA GLN A 100 15.21 10.31 3.82
C GLN A 100 14.18 11.38 4.19
N SER A 101 13.11 11.52 3.42
CA SER A 101 12.03 12.45 3.74
C SER A 101 11.29 12.10 5.05
N PHE A 102 11.19 10.81 5.39
CA PHE A 102 10.61 10.38 6.67
C PHE A 102 11.52 10.74 7.85
N ILE A 103 12.83 10.66 7.69
CA ILE A 103 13.80 11.11 8.70
C ILE A 103 13.63 12.62 8.95
N VAL A 104 13.59 13.41 7.87
CA VAL A 104 13.38 14.86 7.95
C VAL A 104 12.03 15.19 8.60
N TRP A 105 10.96 14.50 8.21
CA TRP A 105 9.62 14.68 8.78
C TRP A 105 9.59 14.43 10.29
N ALA A 106 10.18 13.33 10.75
CA ALA A 106 10.16 12.95 12.17
C ALA A 106 10.97 13.90 13.06
N GLN A 107 12.02 14.51 12.50
CA GLN A 107 12.89 15.47 13.20
C GLN A 107 12.39 16.92 13.11
N SER A 108 11.45 17.20 12.20
CA SER A 108 10.96 18.56 11.95
C SER A 108 10.21 19.12 13.17
N PRO A 109 10.35 20.43 13.48
CA PRO A 109 9.55 21.09 14.52
C PRO A 109 8.10 21.34 14.08
N GLU A 110 7.77 21.18 12.79
CA GLU A 110 6.44 21.45 12.26
C GLU A 110 5.36 20.57 12.92
N PRO A 111 4.15 21.09 13.18
CA PRO A 111 3.05 20.31 13.73
C PRO A 111 2.77 19.06 12.92
N ASP A 112 2.57 17.94 13.61
CA ASP A 112 2.14 16.70 12.98
C ASP A 112 0.63 16.73 12.72
N ARG A 113 0.27 17.15 11.52
CA ARG A 113 -1.15 17.32 11.12
C ARG A 113 -1.90 16.00 11.02
N MET A 114 -1.18 14.88 10.84
CA MET A 114 -1.75 13.57 10.62
C MET A 114 -1.67 12.67 11.85
N ALA A 115 -0.97 13.09 12.91
CA ALA A 115 -0.84 12.37 14.17
C ALA A 115 -2.17 11.87 14.72
N ARG A 116 -3.23 12.70 14.71
CA ARG A 116 -4.56 12.30 15.22
C ARG A 116 -5.15 11.08 14.51
N ILE A 117 -4.70 10.81 13.28
CA ILE A 117 -5.12 9.67 12.47
C ILE A 117 -4.12 8.54 12.67
N PHE A 118 -2.85 8.72 12.30
CA PHE A 118 -1.90 7.61 12.15
C PHE A 118 -1.07 7.30 13.40
N SER A 119 -0.98 8.22 14.36
CA SER A 119 -0.11 8.04 15.53
C SER A 119 -0.60 8.83 16.76
N PRO A 120 -1.87 8.67 17.18
CA PRO A 120 -2.49 9.54 18.19
C PRO A 120 -1.77 9.48 19.54
N ALA A 121 -1.16 8.33 19.87
CA ALA A 121 -0.44 8.11 21.13
C ALA A 121 1.09 8.18 20.99
N ILE A 122 1.63 8.27 19.78
CA ILE A 122 3.08 8.16 19.53
C ILE A 122 3.56 9.41 18.77
N PRO A 123 4.34 10.30 19.42
CA PRO A 123 4.93 11.45 18.76
C PRO A 123 5.86 11.04 17.61
N LYS A 124 5.87 11.81 16.52
CA LYS A 124 6.70 11.51 15.34
C LYS A 124 8.19 11.30 15.66
N GLN A 125 8.71 11.98 16.68
CA GLN A 125 10.11 11.85 17.12
C GLN A 125 10.44 10.44 17.67
N GLN A 126 9.44 9.69 18.14
CA GLN A 126 9.61 8.35 18.70
C GLN A 126 9.45 7.23 17.67
N GLN A 127 8.94 7.53 16.47
CA GLN A 127 8.57 6.53 15.46
C GLN A 127 9.74 5.61 15.08
N PHE A 128 10.94 6.17 14.93
CA PHE A 128 12.15 5.39 14.64
C PHE A 128 12.60 4.53 15.83
N ALA A 129 12.52 5.07 17.05
CA ALA A 129 12.97 4.37 18.25
C ALA A 129 12.05 3.17 18.57
N LEU A 130 10.76 3.28 18.21
CA LEU A 130 9.75 2.26 18.42
C LEU A 130 9.59 1.30 17.23
N GLY A 131 10.30 1.53 16.12
CA GLY A 131 10.36 0.61 14.99
C GLY A 131 9.23 0.74 13.94
N TYR A 132 8.38 1.77 14.02
CA TYR A 132 7.32 2.03 13.03
C TYR A 132 7.84 2.73 11.76
N ILE A 133 9.05 3.32 11.82
CA ILE A 133 9.74 3.85 10.65
C ILE A 133 11.19 3.38 10.69
N ALA A 134 11.70 2.95 9.53
CA ALA A 134 13.06 2.46 9.40
C ALA A 134 13.98 3.49 8.72
N LYS A 135 15.22 3.63 9.22
CA LYS A 135 16.28 4.44 8.58
C LYS A 135 16.87 3.78 7.33
N ARG A 136 16.66 2.47 7.19
CA ARG A 136 17.02 1.65 6.03
C ARG A 136 15.83 0.73 5.77
N SER A 137 15.29 0.76 4.55
CA SER A 137 14.06 0.04 4.23
C SER A 137 14.30 -1.02 3.16
N ARG A 138 13.73 -2.22 3.36
CA ARG A 138 13.72 -3.27 2.34
C ARG A 138 12.80 -2.95 1.16
N HIS A 139 11.89 -1.99 1.32
CA HIS A 139 11.18 -1.40 0.19
C HIS A 139 12.16 -0.76 -0.79
N SER A 140 13.26 -0.15 -0.32
CA SER A 140 14.25 0.48 -1.19
C SER A 140 15.10 -0.50 -1.99
N VAL A 141 15.07 -1.80 -1.67
CA VAL A 141 15.70 -2.84 -2.49
C VAL A 141 14.70 -3.58 -3.37
N GLY A 142 13.40 -3.25 -3.31
CA GLY A 142 12.34 -3.86 -4.11
C GLY A 142 11.88 -5.24 -3.64
N THR A 143 12.16 -5.61 -2.37
CA THR A 143 11.79 -6.92 -1.80
C THR A 143 10.77 -6.88 -0.68
N ALA A 144 10.29 -5.70 -0.28
CA ALA A 144 9.22 -5.54 0.68
C ALA A 144 7.93 -5.05 0.01
N VAL A 145 6.80 -5.36 0.65
CA VAL A 145 5.47 -4.92 0.24
C VAL A 145 4.64 -4.67 1.49
N ASP A 146 3.86 -3.59 1.44
CA ASP A 146 2.81 -3.29 2.40
C ASP A 146 1.47 -3.64 1.76
N VAL A 147 0.74 -4.58 2.37
CA VAL A 147 -0.41 -5.23 1.72
C VAL A 147 -1.50 -5.60 2.72
N GLY A 148 -2.75 -5.51 2.26
CA GLY A 148 -3.94 -5.97 2.97
C GLY A 148 -4.81 -6.88 2.11
N LEU A 149 -6.02 -7.14 2.61
CA LEU A 149 -7.03 -7.95 1.94
C LEU A 149 -8.29 -7.14 1.67
N VAL A 150 -8.93 -7.46 0.55
CA VAL A 150 -10.29 -7.01 0.20
C VAL A 150 -11.14 -8.24 -0.14
N ARG A 151 -12.46 -8.10 -0.16
CA ARG A 151 -13.30 -9.10 -0.85
C ARG A 151 -13.18 -8.90 -2.36
N ALA A 152 -13.10 -10.01 -3.10
CA ALA A 152 -12.97 -9.96 -4.55
C ALA A 152 -14.16 -9.24 -5.23
N ALA A 153 -15.37 -9.46 -4.70
CA ALA A 153 -16.61 -8.92 -5.24
C ALA A 153 -16.90 -7.45 -4.87
N ASP A 154 -16.24 -6.91 -3.84
CA ASP A 154 -16.51 -5.55 -3.37
C ASP A 154 -15.86 -4.53 -4.32
N PRO A 155 -16.51 -3.42 -4.68
CA PRO A 155 -15.87 -2.40 -5.53
C PRO A 155 -14.67 -1.75 -4.82
N ASP A 156 -13.78 -1.14 -5.60
CA ASP A 156 -12.78 -0.24 -5.03
C ASP A 156 -13.43 1.03 -4.48
N LEU A 157 -12.88 1.49 -3.36
CA LEU A 157 -13.21 2.77 -2.77
C LEU A 157 -12.02 3.72 -2.94
N PRO A 158 -12.27 5.02 -3.18
CA PRO A 158 -11.19 5.99 -3.26
C PRO A 158 -10.42 6.04 -1.94
N THR A 159 -9.13 6.38 -2.02
CA THR A 159 -8.32 6.70 -0.85
C THR A 159 -9.02 7.79 -0.03
N PRO A 160 -9.25 7.60 1.28
CA PRO A 160 -9.91 8.59 2.11
C PRO A 160 -9.14 9.91 2.15
N ALA A 161 -9.87 11.02 2.36
CA ALA A 161 -9.27 12.32 2.63
C ALA A 161 -9.16 12.60 4.15
N ASP A 162 -9.98 11.91 4.95
CA ASP A 162 -10.03 12.04 6.40
C ASP A 162 -10.49 10.73 7.07
N ALA A 163 -10.20 10.58 8.35
CA ALA A 163 -10.57 9.46 9.22
C ALA A 163 -10.48 9.86 10.71
N GLY A 164 -11.09 9.06 11.57
CA GLY A 164 -10.73 9.01 12.99
C GLY A 164 -9.40 8.28 13.22
N PRO A 165 -9.03 8.03 14.49
CA PRO A 165 -7.78 7.34 14.85
C PRO A 165 -7.66 5.96 14.18
N CYS A 166 -6.46 5.65 13.70
CA CYS A 166 -6.15 4.42 12.96
C CYS A 166 -6.29 3.14 13.78
N ASP A 167 -6.30 3.25 15.11
CA ASP A 167 -6.48 2.19 16.09
C ASP A 167 -7.86 2.26 16.78
N GLY A 168 -8.73 3.17 16.34
CA GLY A 168 -10.10 3.31 16.84
C GLY A 168 -11.06 2.22 16.35
N PRO A 169 -12.34 2.30 16.75
CA PRO A 169 -13.39 1.41 16.23
C PRO A 169 -13.49 1.49 14.69
N VAL A 170 -13.82 0.37 14.04
CA VAL A 170 -13.96 0.26 12.57
C VAL A 170 -14.85 1.38 12.01
N ALA A 171 -15.96 1.70 12.68
CA ALA A 171 -16.91 2.73 12.25
C ALA A 171 -16.33 4.16 12.17
N THR A 172 -15.21 4.41 12.85
CA THR A 172 -14.53 5.71 12.86
C THR A 172 -13.21 5.72 12.08
N ARG A 173 -12.66 4.55 11.77
CA ARG A 173 -11.44 4.42 10.96
C ARG A 173 -11.69 4.87 9.52
N ALA A 174 -10.61 5.02 8.77
CA ALA A 174 -10.65 5.36 7.35
C ALA A 174 -11.58 4.38 6.61
N ARG A 175 -12.59 4.91 5.90
CA ARG A 175 -13.52 4.07 5.14
C ARG A 175 -12.84 3.63 3.85
N GLU A 176 -12.43 2.38 3.79
CA GLU A 176 -11.72 1.79 2.65
C GLU A 176 -12.28 0.41 2.30
N SER A 177 -11.95 -0.10 1.11
CA SER A 177 -12.40 -1.42 0.63
C SER A 177 -11.75 -2.60 1.36
N SER A 178 -10.74 -2.32 2.18
CA SER A 178 -9.96 -3.31 2.91
C SER A 178 -10.78 -3.94 4.03
N LEU A 179 -10.56 -5.24 4.26
CA LEU A 179 -11.12 -5.94 5.42
C LEU A 179 -10.59 -5.36 6.73
N ASP A 180 -11.35 -5.53 7.81
CA ASP A 180 -10.86 -5.17 9.15
C ASP A 180 -9.64 -6.04 9.50
N LEU A 181 -8.50 -5.39 9.68
CA LEU A 181 -7.23 -5.99 10.10
C LEU A 181 -6.80 -5.45 11.47
N GLY A 182 -7.74 -4.88 12.25
CA GLY A 182 -7.56 -4.41 13.62
C GLY A 182 -7.11 -2.95 13.72
N THR A 183 -6.38 -2.45 12.73
CA THR A 183 -6.04 -1.03 12.56
C THR A 183 -6.15 -0.65 11.08
N ALA A 184 -6.10 0.64 10.76
CA ALA A 184 -5.80 1.09 9.40
C ALA A 184 -4.33 0.81 9.03
N TYR A 185 -4.00 0.90 7.74
CA TYR A 185 -2.62 0.92 7.25
C TYR A 185 -1.82 2.11 7.83
N ASP A 186 -0.50 1.95 7.98
CA ASP A 186 0.41 2.95 8.55
C ASP A 186 0.06 3.40 9.98
N CYS A 187 -0.66 2.57 10.73
CA CYS A 187 -1.02 2.87 12.10
C CYS A 187 0.15 2.63 13.05
N ALA A 188 0.76 3.70 13.54
CA ALA A 188 1.79 3.63 14.58
C ALA A 188 1.14 3.46 15.96
N ALA A 189 0.79 2.20 16.27
CA ALA A 189 0.22 1.79 17.55
C ALA A 189 0.61 0.34 17.88
N PRO A 190 0.68 -0.05 19.17
CA PRO A 190 0.93 -1.44 19.55
C PRO A 190 -0.10 -2.43 18.95
N LEU A 191 -1.32 -1.96 18.68
CA LEU A 191 -2.38 -2.76 18.07
C LEU A 191 -2.07 -3.17 16.62
N ALA A 192 -1.16 -2.47 15.93
CA ALA A 192 -0.71 -2.80 14.59
C ALA A 192 0.15 -4.08 14.55
N ALA A 193 0.81 -4.44 15.67
CA ALA A 193 1.63 -5.64 15.76
C ALA A 193 0.79 -6.87 15.40
N THR A 194 1.33 -7.75 14.54
CA THR A 194 0.57 -8.85 13.94
C THR A 194 -0.04 -9.78 14.98
N ALA A 195 0.64 -9.98 16.10
CA ALA A 195 0.21 -10.82 17.23
C ALA A 195 -0.65 -10.10 18.27
N ALA A 196 -0.93 -8.80 18.12
CA ALA A 196 -1.75 -8.04 19.06
C ALA A 196 -3.17 -8.63 19.19
N ARG A 197 -3.77 -8.44 20.36
CA ARG A 197 -5.14 -8.88 20.65
C ARG A 197 -6.13 -7.96 19.95
N VAL A 198 -6.67 -8.43 18.83
CA VAL A 198 -7.67 -7.73 18.00
C VAL A 198 -9.02 -8.47 18.02
N SER A 199 -10.03 -7.96 17.31
CA SER A 199 -11.30 -8.66 17.14
C SER A 199 -11.12 -10.05 16.52
N PRO A 200 -12.03 -11.02 16.75
CA PRO A 200 -11.95 -12.33 16.11
C PRO A 200 -11.94 -12.26 14.59
N GLU A 201 -12.64 -11.30 13.99
CA GLU A 201 -12.62 -11.06 12.54
C GLU A 201 -11.26 -10.57 12.06
N ALA A 202 -10.70 -9.55 12.71
CA ALA A 202 -9.38 -9.03 12.38
C ALA A 202 -8.29 -10.09 12.51
N ARG A 203 -8.35 -10.94 13.54
CA ARG A 203 -7.43 -12.08 13.70
C ARG A 203 -7.52 -13.03 12.50
N ARG A 204 -8.73 -13.45 12.11
CA ARG A 204 -8.93 -14.33 10.94
C ARG A 204 -8.37 -13.72 9.65
N ASN A 205 -8.56 -12.41 9.45
CA ASN A 205 -8.06 -11.71 8.27
C ASN A 205 -6.53 -11.61 8.27
N ARG A 206 -5.91 -11.25 9.41
CA ARG A 206 -4.44 -11.26 9.56
C ARG A 206 -3.87 -12.65 9.33
N ASP A 207 -4.49 -13.69 9.88
CA ASP A 207 -4.08 -15.07 9.68
C ASP A 207 -4.16 -15.50 8.22
N ARG A 208 -5.24 -15.13 7.52
CA ARG A 208 -5.39 -15.42 6.09
C ARG A 208 -4.26 -14.77 5.29
N LEU A 209 -4.02 -13.47 5.52
CA LEU A 209 -2.98 -12.71 4.83
C LEU A 209 -1.60 -13.32 5.08
N VAL A 210 -1.25 -13.55 6.35
CA VAL A 210 0.05 -14.11 6.75
C VAL A 210 0.25 -15.51 6.15
N ARG A 211 -0.74 -16.40 6.22
CA ARG A 211 -0.62 -17.75 5.64
C ARG A 211 -0.46 -17.73 4.13
N ALA A 212 -1.22 -16.89 3.43
CA ALA A 212 -1.16 -16.80 1.97
C ALA A 212 0.21 -16.31 1.51
N LEU A 213 0.74 -15.25 2.13
CA LEU A 213 2.04 -14.69 1.77
C LEU A 213 3.21 -15.58 2.24
N ALA A 214 3.13 -16.17 3.44
CA ALA A 214 4.18 -17.06 3.93
C ALA A 214 4.38 -18.30 3.04
N ALA A 215 3.29 -18.84 2.47
CA ALA A 215 3.37 -19.94 1.51
C ALA A 215 4.18 -19.59 0.25
N GLU A 216 4.29 -18.30 -0.07
CA GLU A 216 5.02 -17.79 -1.24
C GLU A 216 6.37 -17.18 -0.89
N GLY A 217 6.89 -17.43 0.32
CA GLY A 217 8.24 -17.02 0.73
C GLY A 217 8.35 -15.63 1.33
N PHE A 218 7.23 -14.99 1.67
CA PHE A 218 7.19 -13.74 2.43
C PHE A 218 7.29 -13.98 3.94
N ARG A 219 7.93 -13.06 4.65
CA ARG A 219 8.01 -13.02 6.12
C ARG A 219 7.37 -11.74 6.61
N ASN A 220 6.38 -11.86 7.49
CA ASN A 220 5.76 -10.70 8.10
C ASN A 220 6.74 -10.01 9.09
N TYR A 221 6.73 -8.68 9.09
CA TYR A 221 7.37 -7.90 10.15
C TYR A 221 6.43 -7.80 11.36
N SER A 222 6.90 -8.18 12.54
CA SER A 222 6.04 -8.45 13.70
C SER A 222 5.29 -7.23 14.24
N LEU A 223 5.81 -6.02 14.03
CA LEU A 223 5.19 -4.78 14.50
C LEU A 223 4.10 -4.26 13.57
N GLU A 224 4.00 -4.79 12.34
CA GLU A 224 3.14 -4.26 11.29
C GLU A 224 2.42 -5.40 10.57
N TRP A 225 1.10 -5.53 10.77
CA TRP A 225 0.33 -6.61 10.14
C TRP A 225 0.36 -6.58 8.61
N TRP A 226 0.63 -5.41 8.01
CA TRP A 226 0.63 -5.19 6.57
C TRP A 226 1.99 -5.43 5.91
N HIS A 227 3.10 -5.43 6.67
CA HIS A 227 4.44 -5.41 6.09
C HIS A 227 5.02 -6.82 5.93
N PHE A 228 5.52 -7.09 4.72
CA PHE A 228 6.09 -8.38 4.36
C PHE A 228 7.38 -8.25 3.56
N ASP A 229 8.42 -8.94 4.03
CA ASP A 229 9.69 -9.10 3.34
C ASP A 229 9.72 -10.40 2.52
N TYR A 230 10.02 -10.32 1.24
CA TYR A 230 10.33 -11.50 0.45
C TYR A 230 11.70 -12.07 0.83
N SER A 231 11.72 -13.38 1.13
CA SER A 231 12.93 -14.10 1.55
C SER A 231 13.40 -15.16 0.55
N GLY A 232 12.72 -15.28 -0.60
CA GLY A 232 13.13 -16.18 -1.68
C GLY A 232 14.30 -15.65 -2.51
N PRO A 233 14.76 -16.43 -3.51
CA PRO A 233 15.88 -16.07 -4.38
C PRO A 233 15.64 -14.73 -5.09
N THR A 234 16.59 -13.82 -4.98
CA THR A 234 16.59 -12.51 -5.64
C THR A 234 17.99 -12.17 -6.14
N PRO A 235 18.13 -11.32 -7.18
CA PRO A 235 19.43 -10.76 -7.55
C PRO A 235 20.09 -10.01 -6.39
N PRO A 236 21.43 -9.80 -6.41
CA PRO A 236 22.12 -9.02 -5.40
C PRO A 236 21.43 -7.68 -5.13
N GLN A 237 21.10 -7.46 -3.86
CA GLN A 237 20.24 -6.34 -3.45
C GLN A 237 21.10 -5.12 -3.15
N LYS A 238 20.79 -4.01 -3.83
CA LYS A 238 21.21 -2.66 -3.44
C LYS A 238 19.98 -1.78 -3.24
N ALA A 239 20.11 -0.74 -2.42
CA ALA A 239 19.07 0.26 -2.32
C ALA A 239 19.04 1.13 -3.59
N TRP A 240 17.83 1.46 -4.06
CA TRP A 240 17.59 2.21 -5.29
C TRP A 240 16.89 3.53 -5.00
N ASP A 241 17.13 4.53 -5.85
CA ASP A 241 16.52 5.86 -5.74
C ASP A 241 15.92 6.38 -7.06
N PHE A 242 15.41 5.49 -7.92
CA PHE A 242 14.65 5.93 -9.09
C PHE A 242 13.22 6.32 -8.67
N PRO A 243 12.54 7.24 -9.37
CA PRO A 243 11.17 7.62 -9.01
C PRO A 243 10.17 6.51 -9.38
N VAL A 244 9.10 6.40 -8.58
CA VAL A 244 7.92 5.60 -8.91
C VAL A 244 7.10 6.36 -9.96
N ARG A 245 6.91 5.77 -11.15
CA ARG A 245 6.26 6.39 -12.33
C ARG A 245 5.58 5.38 -13.24
#